data_AF-A0AAN7QPM1-F1
#
_entry.id   AF-A0AAN7QPM1-F1
#
_cell.length_a   1.000
_cell.length_b   1.000
_cell.length_c   1.000
_cell.angle_alpha   90.00
_cell.angle_beta   90.00
_cell.angle_gamma   90.00
#
_symmetry.space_group_name_H-M   'P 1'
#
loop_
_entity.id
_entity.type
_entity.pdbx_description
1 polymer ?
#
loop_
_entity_poly.entity_id
_entity_poly.type
_entity_poly.pdbx_seq_one_letter_code
_entity_poly.pdbx_strand_id
1 'polypeptide(L)'
;MTKDVVFVPKILEDIRTDDKTRLELLLDLAEDSPLVTLARLTRHQLIGWQLYLFFNVTAGKDSLPNGRKLATKADMTHFTISSRLFLPSQQFYILLSDVGILFTLLALYFVAKHNGLTTMMLLYFAPYLWVHHWIVAITYLHHTHPDVPHYTAATWTFTQGALGTIDRSFGFIGRHFFHEIIDYHLIHHLFPKIPFYHAEEATKAVMPLLGSTYVDAKQDSFLWSLYTTFRSCRFVTAEPQSKDSAASGKLVWATLVK
;
A
#
# COMPACT_ATOMS: atom_id res chain seq x y z
N MET A 1 -12.63 -6.23 3.04
CA MET A 1 -11.27 -5.67 3.05
C MET A 1 -10.35 -6.49 3.94
N THR A 2 -10.86 -7.46 4.72
CA THR A 2 -10.00 -8.21 5.64
C THR A 2 -9.01 -9.14 4.93
N LYS A 3 -9.23 -9.41 3.63
CA LYS A 3 -8.35 -10.20 2.76
C LYS A 3 -7.26 -9.38 2.06
N ASP A 4 -7.36 -8.04 2.07
CA ASP A 4 -6.35 -7.17 1.48
C ASP A 4 -5.05 -7.23 2.31
N VAL A 5 -3.89 -7.23 1.64
CA VAL A 5 -2.59 -7.51 2.29
C VAL A 5 -1.83 -6.25 2.75
N VAL A 6 -2.28 -5.05 2.35
CA VAL A 6 -1.62 -3.77 2.63
C VAL A 6 -2.61 -2.61 2.45
N PHE A 7 -2.36 -1.49 3.12
CA PHE A 7 -3.16 -0.25 3.05
C PHE A 7 -4.65 -0.44 3.34
N VAL A 8 -5.01 -1.41 4.18
CA VAL A 8 -6.40 -1.66 4.55
C VAL A 8 -6.92 -0.49 5.40
N PRO A 9 -7.91 0.28 4.92
CA PRO A 9 -8.42 1.40 5.70
C PRO A 9 -9.23 0.93 6.90
N LYS A 10 -9.57 1.85 7.80
CA LYS A 10 -10.44 1.53 8.93
C LYS A 10 -11.90 1.64 8.51
N ILE A 11 -12.76 0.83 9.11
CA ILE A 11 -14.22 0.93 8.96
C ILE A 11 -14.72 2.04 9.89
N LEU A 12 -15.51 2.97 9.37
CA LEU A 12 -15.96 4.15 10.11
C LEU A 12 -16.80 3.77 11.34
N GLU A 13 -17.64 2.74 11.21
CA GLU A 13 -18.51 2.25 12.27
C GLU A 13 -17.71 1.67 13.45
N ASP A 14 -16.59 0.99 13.17
CA ASP A 14 -15.75 0.37 14.20
C ASP A 14 -15.11 1.43 15.12
N ILE A 15 -14.68 2.58 14.55
CA ILE A 15 -14.01 3.66 15.29
C ILE A 15 -14.94 4.33 16.29
N ARG A 16 -16.23 4.45 15.97
CA ARG A 16 -17.21 5.09 16.86
C ARG A 16 -17.47 4.28 18.14
N THR A 17 -17.05 3.02 18.18
CA THR A 17 -17.35 2.08 19.26
C THR A 17 -16.14 1.68 20.11
N ASP A 18 -14.92 2.01 19.70
CA ASP A 18 -13.69 1.62 20.41
C ASP A 18 -13.08 2.79 21.21
N ASP A 19 -13.14 2.70 22.54
CA ASP A 19 -12.54 3.66 23.48
C ASP A 19 -11.00 3.65 23.45
N LYS A 20 -10.35 2.59 22.92
CA LYS A 20 -8.87 2.48 22.88
C LYS A 20 -8.20 3.42 21.87
N THR A 21 -8.98 4.10 21.03
CA THR A 21 -8.48 4.97 19.95
C THR A 21 -8.72 6.46 20.20
N ARG A 22 -8.81 6.93 21.45
CA ARG A 22 -8.99 8.38 21.74
C ARG A 22 -7.89 9.27 21.18
N LEU A 23 -6.62 8.87 21.27
CA LEU A 23 -5.52 9.65 20.70
C LEU A 23 -5.58 9.67 19.17
N GLU A 24 -5.90 8.54 18.55
CA GLU A 24 -6.06 8.49 17.10
C GLU A 24 -7.22 9.36 16.67
N LEU A 25 -8.38 9.23 17.31
CA LEU A 25 -9.55 10.09 17.08
C LEU A 25 -9.24 11.57 17.27
N LEU A 26 -8.49 11.96 18.31
CA LEU A 26 -8.08 13.35 18.52
C LEU A 26 -7.13 13.85 17.43
N LEU A 27 -6.16 13.04 17.02
CA LEU A 27 -5.28 13.38 15.91
C LEU A 27 -6.04 13.41 14.58
N ASP A 28 -7.15 12.68 14.48
CA ASP A 28 -8.05 12.68 13.33
C ASP A 28 -8.90 13.94 13.29
N LEU A 29 -9.37 14.41 14.44
CA LEU A 29 -10.01 15.73 14.57
C LEU A 29 -9.02 16.88 14.30
N ALA A 30 -7.73 16.66 14.53
CA ALA A 30 -6.66 17.60 14.20
C ALA A 30 -6.12 17.45 12.77
N GLU A 31 -6.79 16.71 11.88
CA GLU A 31 -6.29 16.41 10.53
C GLU A 31 -6.16 17.62 9.62
N ASP A 32 -6.93 18.68 9.88
CA ASP A 32 -6.85 19.95 9.16
C ASP A 32 -5.58 20.75 9.52
N SER A 33 -4.87 20.36 10.58
CA SER A 33 -3.58 20.94 10.93
C SER A 33 -2.50 20.47 9.95
N PRO A 34 -1.89 21.38 9.16
CA PRO A 34 -0.85 21.00 8.20
C PRO A 34 0.34 20.30 8.87
N LEU A 35 0.64 20.66 10.12
CA LEU A 35 1.71 20.03 10.90
C LEU A 35 1.41 18.57 11.25
N VAL A 36 0.16 18.28 11.63
CA VAL A 36 -0.28 16.91 11.93
C VAL A 36 -0.27 16.06 10.66
N THR A 37 -0.76 16.58 9.53
CA THR A 37 -0.69 15.91 8.23
C THR A 37 0.76 15.62 7.84
N LEU A 38 1.64 16.62 7.93
CA LEU A 38 3.05 16.49 7.57
C LEU A 38 3.77 15.45 8.43
N ALA A 39 3.57 15.49 9.75
CA ALA A 39 4.19 14.54 10.67
C ALA A 39 3.73 13.09 10.39
N ARG A 40 2.43 12.90 10.16
CA ARG A 40 1.86 11.58 9.82
C ARG A 40 2.35 11.07 8.48
N LEU A 41 2.38 11.92 7.46
CA LEU A 41 2.89 11.56 6.14
C LEU A 41 4.37 11.21 6.20
N THR A 42 5.18 12.00 6.92
CA THR A 42 6.62 11.74 7.10
C THR A 42 6.86 10.39 7.78
N ARG A 43 6.12 10.09 8.85
CA ARG A 43 6.16 8.78 9.51
C ARG A 43 5.75 7.66 8.55
N HIS A 44 4.66 7.86 7.79
CA HIS A 44 4.19 6.89 6.81
C HIS A 44 5.27 6.57 5.77
N GLN A 45 5.89 7.60 5.18
CA GLN A 45 6.87 7.46 4.12
C GLN A 45 8.21 6.87 4.59
N LEU A 46 8.70 7.26 5.78
CA LEU A 46 10.03 6.84 6.24
C LEU A 46 10.01 5.56 7.09
N ILE A 47 8.92 5.30 7.81
CA ILE A 47 8.86 4.25 8.83
C ILE A 47 7.79 3.20 8.49
N GLY A 48 6.79 3.53 7.67
CA GLY A 48 5.66 2.64 7.34
C GLY A 48 6.11 1.29 6.77
N TRP A 49 7.05 1.30 5.83
CA TRP A 49 7.61 0.07 5.26
C TRP A 49 8.28 -0.84 6.30
N GLN A 50 9.05 -0.26 7.22
CA GLN A 50 9.71 -1.05 8.26
C GLN A 50 8.68 -1.66 9.21
N LEU A 51 7.68 -0.88 9.63
CA LEU A 51 6.60 -1.40 10.46
C LEU A 51 5.82 -2.51 9.76
N TYR A 52 5.66 -2.43 8.43
CA TYR A 52 5.03 -3.49 7.65
C TYR A 52 5.86 -4.78 7.67
N LEU A 53 7.17 -4.69 7.44
CA LEU A 53 8.04 -5.87 7.47
C LEU A 53 8.09 -6.53 8.85
N PHE A 54 8.22 -5.75 9.92
CA PHE A 54 8.37 -6.28 11.28
C PHE A 54 7.03 -6.69 11.93
N PHE A 55 5.93 -6.03 11.59
CA PHE A 55 4.66 -6.20 12.32
C PHE A 55 3.42 -6.34 11.43
N ASN A 56 3.58 -6.41 10.11
CA ASN A 56 2.50 -6.56 9.14
C ASN A 56 1.36 -5.53 9.34
N VAL A 57 1.74 -4.31 9.75
CA VAL A 57 0.77 -3.21 9.97
C VAL A 57 0.04 -2.91 8.67
N THR A 58 -1.19 -2.40 8.73
CA THR A 58 -2.02 -2.10 7.54
C THR A 58 -2.51 -3.29 6.73
N ALA A 59 -2.12 -4.53 7.05
CA ALA A 59 -2.71 -5.72 6.45
C ALA A 59 -4.07 -6.05 7.07
N GLY A 60 -4.96 -6.66 6.28
CA GLY A 60 -6.25 -7.14 6.74
C GLY A 60 -6.12 -8.35 7.67
N LYS A 61 -7.03 -8.48 8.64
CA LYS A 61 -7.02 -9.56 9.64
C LYS A 61 -7.14 -10.98 9.08
N ASP A 62 -7.69 -11.12 7.87
CA ASP A 62 -7.92 -12.39 7.16
C ASP A 62 -7.09 -12.47 5.86
N SER A 63 -5.99 -11.69 5.77
CA SER A 63 -5.12 -11.60 4.58
C SER A 63 -4.18 -12.79 4.39
N LEU A 64 -4.14 -13.70 5.37
CA LEU A 64 -3.24 -14.84 5.36
C LEU A 64 -3.65 -15.86 4.28
N PRO A 65 -2.67 -16.52 3.63
CA PRO A 65 -2.96 -17.49 2.59
C PRO A 65 -3.80 -18.66 3.11
N ASN A 66 -4.72 -19.13 2.26
CA ASN A 66 -5.62 -20.26 2.52
C ASN A 66 -6.51 -20.08 3.77
N GLY A 67 -6.87 -18.84 4.12
CA GLY A 67 -7.76 -18.55 5.25
C GLY A 67 -7.16 -18.92 6.61
N ARG A 68 -5.83 -19.04 6.69
CA ARG A 68 -5.13 -19.29 7.95
C ARG A 68 -5.35 -18.13 8.92
N LYS A 69 -5.29 -18.42 10.21
CA LYS A 69 -5.32 -17.40 11.27
C LYS A 69 -3.93 -17.28 11.89
N LEU A 70 -3.60 -16.08 12.34
CA LEU A 70 -2.43 -15.84 13.17
C LEU A 70 -2.52 -16.74 14.41
N ALA A 71 -1.45 -17.50 14.70
CA ALA A 71 -1.36 -18.27 15.93
C ALA A 71 -0.69 -17.44 17.04
N THR A 72 0.31 -16.63 16.67
CA THR A 72 1.05 -15.80 17.62
C THR A 72 1.43 -14.45 17.00
N LYS A 73 1.89 -13.49 17.83
CA LYS A 73 2.47 -12.24 17.33
C LYS A 73 3.73 -12.45 16.47
N ALA A 74 4.43 -13.57 16.64
CA ALA A 74 5.59 -13.92 15.81
C ALA A 74 5.17 -14.26 14.35
N ASP A 75 3.89 -14.53 14.10
CA ASP A 75 3.38 -14.67 12.73
C ASP A 75 3.17 -13.32 12.03
N MET A 76 3.39 -12.18 12.71
CA MET A 76 3.18 -10.85 12.12
C MET A 76 4.47 -10.25 11.53
N THR A 77 5.55 -11.01 11.45
CA THR A 77 6.83 -10.56 10.87
C THR A 77 7.17 -11.32 9.60
N HIS A 78 7.77 -10.60 8.65
CA HIS A 78 8.26 -11.14 7.39
C HIS A 78 9.58 -11.92 7.54
N PHE A 79 10.25 -11.79 8.69
CA PHE A 79 11.57 -12.40 8.97
C PHE A 79 11.48 -13.69 9.79
N THR A 80 10.27 -14.20 10.06
CA THR A 80 10.10 -15.50 10.73
C THR A 80 9.93 -16.58 9.68
N ILE A 81 10.88 -17.51 9.62
CA ILE A 81 10.90 -18.61 8.65
C ILE A 81 9.58 -19.39 8.65
N SER A 82 9.04 -19.68 9.83
CA SER A 82 7.77 -20.43 9.98
C SER A 82 6.52 -19.55 9.99
N SER A 83 6.63 -18.27 9.60
CA SER A 83 5.52 -17.30 9.66
C SER A 83 4.33 -17.78 8.84
N ARG A 84 3.12 -17.60 9.41
CA ARG A 84 1.86 -17.92 8.72
C ARG A 84 1.49 -16.93 7.60
N LEU A 85 2.24 -15.82 7.45
CA LEU A 85 2.10 -14.91 6.31
C LEU A 85 2.39 -15.61 4.98
N PHE A 86 3.30 -16.59 4.98
CA PHE A 86 3.76 -17.26 3.78
C PHE A 86 3.32 -18.73 3.73
N LEU A 87 3.32 -19.31 2.54
CA LEU A 87 3.05 -20.73 2.36
C LEU A 87 4.21 -21.56 2.93
N PRO A 88 3.97 -22.79 3.45
CA PRO A 88 5.04 -23.66 3.94
C PRO A 88 6.14 -23.94 2.90
N SER A 89 5.78 -23.94 1.61
CA SER A 89 6.74 -24.09 0.51
C SER A 89 7.71 -22.92 0.36
N GLN A 90 7.43 -21.77 0.98
CA GLN A 90 8.24 -20.56 0.85
C GLN A 90 9.27 -20.39 1.98
N GLN A 91 9.22 -21.23 3.02
CA GLN A 91 10.06 -21.10 4.22
C GLN A 91 11.56 -21.06 3.91
N PHE A 92 12.01 -21.89 2.95
CA PHE A 92 13.41 -21.89 2.53
C PHE A 92 13.83 -20.56 1.87
N TYR A 93 12.95 -19.92 1.09
CA TYR A 93 13.23 -18.63 0.48
C TYR A 93 13.27 -17.49 1.50
N ILE A 94 12.46 -17.58 2.56
CA ILE A 94 12.51 -16.63 3.69
C ILE A 94 13.88 -16.74 4.38
N LEU A 95 14.30 -17.95 4.73
CA LEU A 95 15.62 -18.19 5.31
C LEU A 95 16.75 -17.62 4.44
N LEU A 96 16.69 -17.88 3.12
CA LEU A 96 17.70 -17.37 2.18
C LEU A 96 17.70 -15.84 2.14
N SER A 97 16.53 -15.21 2.15
CA SER A 97 16.37 -13.76 2.22
C SER A 97 16.96 -13.19 3.51
N ASP A 98 16.64 -13.76 4.66
CA ASP A 98 17.13 -13.32 5.97
C ASP A 98 18.65 -13.42 6.08
N VAL A 99 19.23 -14.51 5.56
CA VAL A 99 20.69 -14.68 5.45
C VAL A 99 21.30 -13.61 4.53
N GLY A 100 20.68 -13.32 3.39
CA GLY A 100 21.13 -12.25 2.49
C GLY A 100 21.10 -10.86 3.12
N ILE A 101 20.05 -10.57 3.91
CA ILE A 101 19.95 -9.33 4.68
C ILE A 101 21.06 -9.26 5.73
N LEU A 102 21.32 -10.34 6.46
CA LEU A 102 22.40 -10.40 7.43
C LEU A 102 23.76 -10.13 6.78
N PHE A 103 24.06 -10.75 5.64
CA PHE A 103 25.29 -10.48 4.89
C PHE A 103 25.39 -9.02 4.45
N THR A 104 24.30 -8.43 3.98
CA THR A 104 24.26 -7.02 3.59
C THR A 104 24.55 -6.12 4.79
N LEU A 105 23.92 -6.37 5.95
CA LEU A 105 24.17 -5.61 7.17
C LEU A 105 25.62 -5.73 7.65
N LEU A 106 26.22 -6.93 7.55
CA LEU A 106 27.64 -7.13 7.87
C LEU A 106 28.55 -6.36 6.91
N ALA A 107 28.28 -6.40 5.60
CA ALA A 107 29.05 -5.65 4.61
C ALA A 107 28.98 -4.13 4.90
N LEU A 108 27.78 -3.62 5.17
CA LEU A 108 27.58 -2.20 5.53
C LEU A 108 28.30 -1.83 6.83
N TYR A 109 28.31 -2.72 7.82
CA TYR A 109 29.08 -2.52 9.04
C TYR A 109 30.59 -2.38 8.76
N PHE A 110 31.16 -3.25 7.91
CA PHE A 110 32.57 -3.15 7.54
C PHE A 110 32.89 -1.90 6.72
N VAL A 111 32.01 -1.51 5.78
CA VAL A 111 32.14 -0.25 5.03
C VAL A 111 32.10 0.95 5.98
N ALA A 112 31.15 0.99 6.92
CA ALA A 112 31.08 2.06 7.91
C ALA A 112 32.32 2.11 8.81
N LYS A 113 32.87 0.94 9.19
CA LYS A 113 34.09 0.84 10.00
C LYS A 113 35.33 1.35 9.26
N HIS A 114 35.44 1.11 7.96
CA HIS A 114 36.62 1.49 7.17
C HIS A 114 36.54 2.89 6.57
N ASN A 115 35.37 3.27 6.03
CA ASN A 115 35.15 4.53 5.31
C ASN A 115 34.45 5.60 6.15
N GLY A 116 34.09 5.28 7.39
CA GLY A 116 33.40 6.17 8.32
C GLY A 116 31.88 6.12 8.18
N LEU A 117 31.21 6.41 9.30
CA LEU A 117 29.75 6.41 9.38
C LEU A 117 29.12 7.43 8.42
N THR A 118 29.70 8.63 8.30
CA THR A 118 29.20 9.68 7.41
C THR A 118 29.11 9.21 5.95
N THR A 119 30.15 8.53 5.47
CA THR A 119 30.18 7.98 4.10
C THR A 119 29.08 6.95 3.88
N MET A 120 28.89 6.02 4.83
CA MET A 120 27.82 5.03 4.77
C MET A 120 26.43 5.69 4.81
N MET A 121 26.25 6.69 5.66
CA MET A 121 24.97 7.40 5.78
C MET A 121 24.60 8.14 4.49
N LEU A 122 25.56 8.83 3.86
CA LEU A 122 25.31 9.60 2.65
C LEU A 122 25.17 8.73 1.40
N LEU A 123 26.01 7.71 1.24
CA LEU A 123 26.07 6.92 0.01
C LEU A 123 25.15 5.70 0.00
N TYR A 124 24.76 5.19 1.18
CA TYR A 124 23.87 4.03 1.28
C TYR A 124 22.56 4.39 1.97
N PHE A 125 22.60 4.90 3.19
CA PHE A 125 21.39 5.07 3.99
C PHE A 125 20.42 6.12 3.41
N ALA A 126 20.92 7.27 2.94
CA ALA A 126 20.08 8.29 2.32
C ALA A 126 19.43 7.79 1.00
N PRO A 127 20.16 7.18 0.05
CA PRO A 127 19.54 6.55 -1.11
C PRO A 127 18.56 5.43 -0.77
N TYR A 128 18.85 4.62 0.26
CA TYR A 128 17.96 3.58 0.76
C TYR A 128 16.62 4.16 1.24
N LEU A 129 16.65 5.23 2.05
CA LEU A 129 15.43 5.93 2.46
C LEU A 129 14.68 6.52 1.27
N TRP A 130 15.38 7.01 0.26
CA TRP A 130 14.78 7.55 -0.96
C TRP A 130 14.03 6.48 -1.76
N VAL A 131 14.64 5.31 -1.96
CA VAL A 131 13.97 4.17 -2.61
C VAL A 131 12.74 3.72 -1.83
N HIS A 132 12.85 3.61 -0.51
CA HIS A 132 11.73 3.23 0.34
C HIS A 132 10.57 4.24 0.32
N HIS A 133 10.89 5.53 0.33
CA HIS A 133 9.89 6.58 0.15
C HIS A 133 9.11 6.37 -1.16
N TRP A 134 9.81 6.14 -2.28
CA TRP A 134 9.14 5.91 -3.56
C TRP A 134 8.28 4.65 -3.57
N ILE A 135 8.79 3.53 -3.02
CA ILE A 135 8.01 2.29 -2.90
C ILE A 135 6.70 2.55 -2.16
N VAL A 136 6.77 3.20 -0.99
CA VAL A 136 5.59 3.49 -0.17
C VAL A 136 4.64 4.47 -0.86
N ALA A 137 5.15 5.58 -1.41
CA ALA A 137 4.32 6.60 -2.03
C ALA A 137 3.61 6.09 -3.29
N ILE A 138 4.33 5.37 -4.15
CA ILE A 138 3.78 4.79 -5.37
C ILE A 138 2.72 3.77 -4.99
N THR A 139 3.06 2.72 -4.23
CA THR A 139 2.09 1.67 -3.91
C THR A 139 0.86 2.22 -3.18
N TYR A 140 1.03 3.17 -2.27
CA TYR A 140 -0.10 3.81 -1.60
C TYR A 140 -1.02 4.53 -2.58
N LEU A 141 -0.48 5.37 -3.47
CA LEU A 141 -1.29 6.17 -4.39
C LEU A 141 -2.00 5.37 -5.47
N HIS A 142 -1.46 4.23 -5.90
CA HIS A 142 -2.11 3.40 -6.92
C HIS A 142 -3.19 2.50 -6.34
N HIS A 143 -3.15 2.21 -5.04
CA HIS A 143 -4.14 1.39 -4.35
C HIS A 143 -5.10 2.20 -3.47
N THR A 144 -4.97 3.53 -3.47
CA THR A 144 -5.78 4.43 -2.63
C THR A 144 -6.21 5.65 -3.45
N HIS A 145 -7.52 5.79 -3.66
CA HIS A 145 -8.13 6.94 -4.32
C HIS A 145 -9.62 7.04 -3.97
N PRO A 146 -10.22 8.25 -3.85
CA PRO A 146 -11.65 8.41 -3.56
C PRO A 146 -12.59 7.63 -4.49
N ASP A 147 -12.22 7.48 -5.76
CA ASP A 147 -13.02 6.76 -6.76
C ASP A 147 -12.77 5.24 -6.79
N VAL A 148 -11.82 4.74 -6.00
CA VAL A 148 -11.48 3.31 -5.93
C VAL A 148 -12.11 2.70 -4.67
N PRO A 149 -13.10 1.80 -4.80
CA PRO A 149 -13.75 1.17 -3.66
C PRO A 149 -12.91 0.03 -3.07
N HIS A 150 -13.13 -0.26 -1.80
CA HIS A 150 -12.73 -1.55 -1.20
C HIS A 150 -13.90 -2.54 -1.24
N TYR A 151 -13.61 -3.83 -1.07
CA TYR A 151 -14.64 -4.89 -1.12
C TYR A 151 -14.66 -5.68 0.17
N THR A 152 -15.84 -6.02 0.70
CA THR A 152 -15.98 -6.93 1.86
C THR A 152 -15.36 -8.29 1.59
N ALA A 153 -14.99 -9.03 2.63
CA ALA A 153 -14.34 -10.34 2.47
C ALA A 153 -15.19 -11.37 1.69
N ALA A 154 -16.52 -11.19 1.72
CA ALA A 154 -17.49 -12.04 1.03
C ALA A 154 -17.50 -11.80 -0.49
N THR A 155 -17.23 -10.57 -0.93
CA THR A 155 -17.28 -10.19 -2.35
C THR A 155 -15.89 -10.13 -2.98
N TRP A 156 -14.85 -9.91 -2.16
CA TRP A 156 -13.46 -9.77 -2.59
C TRP A 156 -12.96 -10.94 -3.44
N THR A 157 -12.36 -10.60 -4.59
CA THR A 157 -11.64 -11.52 -5.48
C THR A 157 -10.31 -10.90 -5.91
N PHE A 158 -9.38 -11.72 -6.41
CA PHE A 158 -8.12 -11.22 -6.99
C PHE A 158 -8.39 -10.17 -8.08
N THR A 159 -9.32 -10.44 -8.99
CA THR A 159 -9.67 -9.52 -10.07
C THR A 159 -10.19 -8.18 -9.55
N GLN A 160 -11.06 -8.19 -8.53
CA GLN A 160 -11.51 -6.94 -7.91
C GLN A 160 -10.38 -6.18 -7.22
N GLY A 161 -9.44 -6.88 -6.58
CA GLY A 161 -8.25 -6.26 -6.01
C GLY A 161 -7.36 -5.62 -7.08
N ALA A 162 -7.14 -6.31 -8.21
CA ALA A 162 -6.38 -5.77 -9.34
C ALA A 162 -7.09 -4.57 -9.99
N LEU A 163 -8.40 -4.66 -10.20
CA LEU A 163 -9.23 -3.56 -10.70
C LEU A 163 -9.35 -2.39 -9.71
N GLY A 164 -9.06 -2.61 -8.43
CA GLY A 164 -8.98 -1.60 -7.39
C GLY A 164 -7.68 -0.80 -7.44
N THR A 165 -7.21 -0.47 -8.64
CA THR A 165 -6.03 0.35 -8.87
C THR A 165 -6.33 1.54 -9.77
N ILE A 166 -5.52 2.59 -9.63
CA ILE A 166 -5.63 3.82 -10.42
C ILE A 166 -4.34 4.06 -11.20
N ASP A 167 -4.45 4.42 -12.47
CA ASP A 167 -3.31 4.84 -13.28
C ASP A 167 -3.00 6.33 -13.03
N ARG A 168 -1.71 6.70 -12.95
CA ARG A 168 -1.26 8.07 -12.68
C ARG A 168 -0.03 8.40 -13.51
N SER A 169 0.16 9.64 -13.97
CA SER A 169 1.35 10.00 -14.75
C SER A 169 2.33 10.82 -13.95
N PHE A 170 3.59 10.42 -13.97
CA PHE A 170 4.72 11.24 -13.48
C PHE A 170 5.48 11.88 -14.65
N GLY A 171 4.86 11.91 -15.84
CA GLY A 171 5.47 12.41 -17.06
C GLY A 171 6.82 11.74 -17.33
N PHE A 172 7.83 12.57 -17.59
CA PHE A 172 9.19 12.10 -17.88
C PHE A 172 9.77 11.21 -16.77
N ILE A 173 9.48 11.51 -15.50
CA ILE A 173 10.02 10.75 -14.37
C ILE A 173 9.42 9.35 -14.35
N GLY A 174 8.11 9.24 -14.58
CA GLY A 174 7.39 7.96 -14.67
C GLY A 174 7.98 7.06 -15.75
N ARG A 175 8.17 7.60 -16.95
CA ARG A 175 8.71 6.84 -18.08
C ARG A 175 10.18 6.47 -17.93
N HIS A 176 11.03 7.41 -17.52
CA HIS A 176 12.49 7.22 -17.57
C HIS A 176 13.06 6.50 -16.34
N PHE A 177 12.55 6.80 -15.14
CA PHE A 177 13.09 6.23 -13.90
C PHE A 177 12.23 5.08 -13.36
N PHE A 178 10.91 5.18 -13.52
CA PHE A 178 9.97 4.18 -12.99
C PHE A 178 9.46 3.20 -14.05
N HIS A 179 9.90 3.33 -15.30
CA HIS A 179 9.51 2.44 -16.40
C HIS A 179 7.99 2.28 -16.50
N GLU A 180 7.23 3.37 -16.36
CA GLU A 180 5.77 3.42 -16.56
C GLU A 180 4.95 2.49 -15.65
N ILE A 181 5.56 1.93 -14.60
CA ILE A 181 4.85 1.11 -13.59
C ILE A 181 3.77 1.90 -12.84
N ILE A 182 3.90 3.23 -12.87
CA ILE A 182 2.99 4.22 -12.28
C ILE A 182 1.89 4.56 -13.31
N ASP A 183 2.31 4.84 -14.54
CA ASP A 183 1.45 5.26 -15.65
C ASP A 183 0.45 4.19 -16.08
N TYR A 184 0.76 2.91 -15.86
CA TYR A 184 -0.09 1.78 -16.26
C TYR A 184 -0.09 0.71 -15.15
N HIS A 185 -0.45 1.09 -13.93
CA HIS A 185 -0.43 0.19 -12.77
C HIS A 185 -1.51 -0.89 -12.84
N LEU A 186 -2.68 -0.55 -13.39
CA LEU A 186 -3.76 -1.50 -13.54
C LEU A 186 -3.36 -2.70 -14.40
N ILE A 187 -2.76 -2.43 -15.57
CA ILE A 187 -2.33 -3.50 -16.48
C ILE A 187 -1.16 -4.29 -15.89
N HIS A 188 -0.31 -3.64 -15.09
CA HIS A 188 0.74 -4.32 -14.33
C HIS A 188 0.16 -5.38 -13.37
N HIS A 189 -0.95 -5.09 -12.69
CA HIS A 189 -1.61 -6.09 -11.83
C HIS A 189 -2.37 -7.16 -12.59
N LEU A 190 -3.09 -6.79 -13.66
CA LEU A 190 -3.86 -7.75 -14.45
C LEU A 190 -2.96 -8.70 -15.25
N PHE A 191 -1.88 -8.17 -15.83
CA PHE A 191 -0.99 -8.89 -16.74
C PHE A 191 0.49 -8.54 -16.46
N PRO A 192 1.05 -8.94 -15.30
CA PRO A 192 2.41 -8.58 -14.88
C PRO A 192 3.53 -9.11 -15.80
N LYS A 193 3.20 -10.00 -16.73
CA LYS A 193 4.14 -10.54 -17.74
C LYS A 193 4.30 -9.63 -18.95
N ILE A 194 3.41 -8.66 -19.16
CA ILE A 194 3.55 -7.69 -20.24
C ILE A 194 4.72 -6.77 -19.88
N PRO A 195 5.75 -6.64 -20.75
CA PRO A 195 6.84 -5.73 -20.47
C PRO A 195 6.35 -4.28 -20.52
N PHE A 196 6.97 -3.41 -19.71
CA PHE A 196 6.45 -2.05 -19.50
C PHE A 196 6.29 -1.23 -20.79
N TYR A 197 7.15 -1.42 -21.79
CA TYR A 197 7.09 -0.70 -23.06
C TYR A 197 5.88 -1.08 -23.94
N HIS A 198 5.13 -2.13 -23.58
CA HIS A 198 3.82 -2.47 -24.16
C HIS A 198 2.65 -2.20 -23.19
N ALA A 199 2.91 -1.64 -22.01
CA ALA A 199 1.87 -1.40 -21.02
C ALA A 199 0.83 -0.37 -21.51
N GLU A 200 1.27 0.69 -22.20
CA GLU A 200 0.37 1.67 -22.80
C GLU A 200 -0.59 1.05 -23.83
N GLU A 201 -0.04 0.22 -24.72
CA GLU A 201 -0.80 -0.49 -25.75
C GLU A 201 -1.84 -1.42 -25.11
N ALA A 202 -1.42 -2.20 -24.13
CA ALA A 202 -2.29 -3.12 -23.41
C ALA A 202 -3.38 -2.39 -22.61
N THR A 203 -3.05 -1.28 -21.93
CA THR A 203 -4.04 -0.44 -21.24
C THR A 203 -5.08 0.09 -22.22
N LYS A 204 -4.66 0.66 -23.36
CA LYS A 204 -5.59 1.17 -24.39
C LYS A 204 -6.52 0.08 -24.95
N ALA A 205 -6.04 -1.16 -25.06
CA ALA A 205 -6.86 -2.29 -25.51
C ALA A 205 -7.90 -2.74 -24.47
N VAL A 206 -7.58 -2.63 -23.17
CA VAL A 206 -8.45 -3.09 -22.07
C VAL A 206 -9.43 -2.01 -21.61
N MET A 207 -9.06 -0.73 -21.69
CA MET A 207 -9.90 0.40 -21.25
C MET A 207 -11.36 0.35 -21.75
N PRO A 208 -11.65 0.09 -23.05
CA PRO A 208 -13.02 0.02 -23.54
C PRO A 208 -13.86 -1.09 -22.90
N LEU A 209 -13.22 -2.17 -22.44
CA LEU A 209 -13.89 -3.31 -21.80
C LEU A 209 -14.23 -3.02 -20.34
N LEU A 210 -13.43 -2.17 -19.67
CA LEU A 210 -13.62 -1.83 -18.26
C LEU A 210 -14.63 -0.70 -18.04
N GLY A 211 -14.78 0.18 -19.03
CA GLY A 211 -15.71 1.31 -18.96
C GLY A 211 -15.50 2.15 -17.70
N SER A 212 -16.57 2.35 -16.92
CA SER A 212 -16.53 3.13 -15.67
C SER A 212 -15.72 2.50 -14.54
N THR A 213 -15.24 1.27 -14.70
CA THR A 213 -14.38 0.60 -13.70
C THR A 213 -12.92 1.03 -13.85
N TYR A 214 -12.53 1.56 -15.02
CA TYR A 214 -11.19 2.11 -15.22
C TYR A 214 -11.11 3.49 -14.57
N VAL A 215 -10.17 3.65 -13.62
CA VAL A 215 -9.91 4.92 -12.94
C VAL A 215 -8.55 5.44 -13.39
N ASP A 216 -8.52 6.68 -13.85
CA ASP A 216 -7.33 7.38 -14.32
C ASP A 216 -7.23 8.76 -13.67
N ALA A 217 -6.10 9.05 -13.02
CA ALA A 217 -5.76 10.36 -12.45
C ALA A 217 -4.43 10.89 -13.02
N LYS A 218 -4.13 10.60 -14.29
CA LYS A 218 -2.90 11.08 -14.96
C LYS A 218 -2.72 12.59 -15.01
N GLN A 219 -3.78 13.37 -14.82
CA GLN A 219 -3.73 14.84 -14.82
C GLN A 219 -3.33 15.42 -13.46
N ASP A 220 -3.37 14.63 -12.39
CA ASP A 220 -3.07 15.13 -11.06
C ASP A 220 -1.56 15.18 -10.80
N SER A 221 -1.11 16.23 -10.10
CA SER A 221 0.27 16.28 -9.64
C SER A 221 0.51 15.30 -8.49
N PHE A 222 1.64 14.60 -8.50
CA PHE A 222 1.99 13.61 -7.48
C PHE A 222 1.87 14.12 -6.05
N LEU A 223 2.46 15.29 -5.74
CA LEU A 223 2.42 15.85 -4.38
C LEU A 223 1.00 16.22 -3.95
N TRP A 224 0.20 16.74 -4.89
CA TRP A 224 -1.20 17.03 -4.63
C TRP A 224 -1.98 15.76 -4.35
N SER A 225 -1.85 14.74 -5.21
CA SER A 225 -2.49 13.44 -4.99
C SER A 225 -2.09 12.82 -3.65
N LEU A 226 -0.80 12.87 -3.30
CA LEU A 226 -0.31 12.35 -2.03
C LEU A 226 -0.93 13.08 -0.85
N TYR A 227 -0.99 14.41 -0.91
CA TYR A 227 -1.59 15.23 0.13
C TYR A 227 -3.10 14.98 0.26
N THR A 228 -3.84 15.02 -0.85
CA THR A 228 -5.31 14.89 -0.84
C THR A 228 -5.72 13.48 -0.44
N THR A 229 -5.13 12.45 -1.04
CA THR A 229 -5.45 11.04 -0.74
C THR A 229 -5.17 10.72 0.72
N PHE A 230 -4.04 11.19 1.27
CA PHE A 230 -3.71 10.95 2.67
C PHE A 230 -4.67 11.63 3.66
N ARG A 231 -5.33 12.72 3.24
CA ARG A 231 -6.37 13.40 4.02
C ARG A 231 -7.77 12.82 3.82
N SER A 232 -8.14 12.47 2.60
CA SER A 232 -9.50 12.04 2.25
C SER A 232 -9.74 10.54 2.41
N CYS A 233 -8.71 9.71 2.21
CA CYS A 233 -8.85 8.26 2.16
C CYS A 233 -8.40 7.61 3.48
N ARG A 234 -9.21 7.80 4.51
CA ARG A 234 -8.90 7.34 5.88
C ARG A 234 -9.83 6.25 6.37
N PHE A 235 -11.12 6.43 6.10
CA PHE A 235 -12.17 5.52 6.51
C PHE A 235 -13.00 5.08 5.33
N VAL A 236 -13.55 3.89 5.45
CA VAL A 236 -14.57 3.41 4.51
C VAL A 236 -15.85 3.07 5.26
N THR A 237 -16.98 3.22 4.58
CA THR A 237 -18.31 2.79 5.04
C THR A 237 -18.97 1.98 3.94
N ALA A 238 -20.01 1.22 4.27
CA ALA A 238 -20.77 0.49 3.28
C ALA A 238 -21.39 1.44 2.25
N GLU A 239 -21.27 1.08 0.97
CA GLU A 239 -21.94 1.80 -0.11
C GLU A 239 -23.46 1.83 0.16
N PRO A 240 -24.11 3.01 0.13
CA PRO A 240 -25.56 3.10 0.30
C PRO A 240 -26.25 2.24 -0.77
N GLN A 241 -27.05 1.25 -0.34
CA GLN A 241 -27.72 0.36 -1.28
C GLN A 241 -28.76 1.14 -2.10
N SER A 242 -28.62 1.11 -3.43
CA SER A 242 -29.73 1.43 -4.32
C SER A 242 -30.76 0.29 -4.26
N LYS A 243 -32.05 0.61 -4.42
CA LYS A 243 -33.15 -0.37 -4.28
C LYS A 243 -33.07 -1.57 -5.25
N ASP A 244 -32.24 -1.48 -6.29
CA ASP A 244 -32.17 -2.48 -7.37
C ASP A 244 -30.83 -3.24 -7.44
N SER A 245 -29.91 -3.02 -6.50
CA SER A 245 -28.61 -3.72 -6.48
C SER A 245 -28.54 -4.75 -5.35
N ALA A 246 -28.20 -6.00 -5.69
CA ALA A 246 -27.70 -6.97 -4.71
C ALA A 246 -26.58 -6.33 -3.87
N ALA A 247 -26.39 -6.78 -2.62
CA ALA A 247 -25.36 -6.22 -1.74
C ALA A 247 -23.99 -6.27 -2.43
N SER A 248 -23.56 -5.13 -2.99
CA SER A 248 -22.36 -5.02 -3.83
C SER A 248 -21.09 -5.40 -3.06
N GLY A 249 -21.19 -5.38 -1.73
CA GLY A 249 -20.08 -5.57 -0.81
C GLY A 249 -19.03 -4.46 -0.96
N LYS A 250 -19.33 -3.38 -1.69
CA LYS A 250 -18.44 -2.25 -1.85
C LYS A 250 -18.42 -1.41 -0.59
N LEU A 251 -17.23 -0.94 -0.27
CA LEU A 251 -16.93 -0.01 0.79
C LEU A 251 -16.35 1.24 0.13
N VAL A 252 -16.97 2.38 0.38
CA VAL A 252 -16.61 3.67 -0.23
C VAL A 252 -15.98 4.58 0.83
N TRP A 253 -15.11 5.48 0.39
CA TRP A 253 -14.41 6.40 1.28
C TRP A 253 -15.38 7.35 2.00
N ALA A 254 -15.11 7.60 3.28
CA ALA A 254 -15.90 8.47 4.13
C ALA A 254 -15.02 9.31 5.05
N THR A 255 -15.56 10.47 5.46
CA THR A 255 -14.93 11.39 6.41
C THR A 255 -15.59 11.28 7.78
N LEU A 256 -14.83 11.57 8.86
CA LEU A 256 -15.37 11.61 10.22
C LEU A 256 -16.28 12.81 10.45
N VAL A 257 -16.00 13.92 9.77
CA VAL A 257 -16.70 15.20 9.88
C VAL A 257 -17.47 15.45 8.57
N LYS A 258 -18.74 15.82 8.70
CA LYS A 258 -19.56 16.43 7.63
C LYS A 258 -19.67 17.92 7.90
#